data_AF-A0A9W7M5S9-F1
#
_entry.id   AF-A0A9W7M5S9-F1
#
_cell.length_a   1.000
_cell.length_b   1.000
_cell.length_c   1.000
_cell.angle_alpha   90.00
_cell.angle_beta   90.00
_cell.angle_gamma   90.00
#
_symmetry.space_group_name_H-M   'P 1'
#
loop_
_entity.id
_entity.type
_entity.pdbx_description
1 polymer ?
#
loop_
_entity_poly.entity_id
_entity_poly.type
_entity_poly.pdbx_seq_one_letter_code
_entity_poly.pdbx_strand_id
1 'polypeptide(L)'
;MSSSSVVKILETAQIKPISAGESSLPVTFFDTFWFKLPPVERLFFYNLNNLTPAYFSSDLLPKLKQSLSLTLNHFLPLAGNLRWTSNAPKPFISYTPNDGISLTVAESDADFHRLTGNGVYKAI
;
A
#
# COMPACT_ATOMS: atom_id res chain seq x y z
N MET A 1 -30.89 -6.70 -7.93
CA MET A 1 -30.27 -5.53 -8.57
C MET A 1 -29.08 -5.15 -7.70
N SER A 2 -27.84 -5.35 -8.17
CA SER A 2 -26.65 -5.03 -7.37
C SER A 2 -26.52 -3.51 -7.34
N SER A 3 -26.73 -2.90 -6.17
CA SER A 3 -26.32 -1.51 -5.96
C SER A 3 -24.83 -1.41 -6.28
N SER A 4 -24.43 -0.38 -7.03
CA SER A 4 -23.03 0.00 -7.18
C SER A 4 -22.57 0.50 -5.81
N SER A 5 -21.77 -0.30 -5.09
CA SER A 5 -21.19 0.13 -3.82
C SER A 5 -20.27 1.32 -4.08
N VAL A 6 -20.56 2.44 -3.43
CA VAL A 6 -19.78 3.66 -3.61
C VAL A 6 -18.55 3.55 -2.70
N VAL A 7 -17.36 3.72 -3.28
CA VAL A 7 -16.13 3.87 -2.51
C VAL A 7 -15.86 5.35 -2.34
N LYS A 8 -15.85 5.82 -1.10
CA LYS A 8 -15.57 7.21 -0.74
C LYS A 8 -14.15 7.31 -0.18
N ILE A 9 -13.29 8.03 -0.88
CA ILE A 9 -11.95 8.35 -0.36
C ILE A 9 -12.10 9.36 0.78
N LEU A 10 -11.59 8.99 1.95
CA LEU A 10 -11.58 9.84 3.14
C LEU A 10 -10.27 10.63 3.25
N GLU A 11 -9.16 9.98 2.96
CA GLU A 11 -7.83 10.58 3.07
C GLU A 11 -6.85 9.89 2.12
N THR A 12 -5.92 10.66 1.56
CA THR A 12 -4.68 10.13 0.97
C THR A 12 -3.51 10.82 1.65
N ALA A 13 -2.59 10.03 2.21
CA ALA A 13 -1.43 10.52 2.93
C ALA A 13 -0.15 9.90 2.38
N GLN A 14 0.93 10.67 2.36
CA GLN A 14 2.26 10.13 2.09
C GLN A 14 2.89 9.69 3.41
N ILE A 15 3.18 8.40 3.54
CA ILE A 15 3.84 7.83 4.72
C ILE A 15 5.32 7.65 4.41
N LYS A 16 6.16 8.34 5.18
CA LYS A 16 7.62 8.32 5.03
C LYS A 16 8.26 7.51 6.16
N PRO A 17 9.47 6.95 5.96
CA PRO A 17 10.31 6.52 7.07
C PRO A 17 10.57 7.67 8.05
N ILE A 18 10.78 7.35 9.33
CA ILE A 18 10.95 8.36 10.40
C ILE A 18 12.32 9.04 10.32
N SER A 19 13.37 8.24 10.18
CA SER A 19 14.74 8.74 10.13
C SER A 19 15.57 7.74 9.35
N ALA A 20 15.64 7.98 8.05
CA ALA A 20 16.42 7.15 7.14
C ALA A 20 17.28 8.03 6.25
N GLY A 21 18.55 7.64 6.11
CA GLY A 21 19.44 8.19 5.10
C GLY A 21 19.10 7.66 3.71
N GLU A 22 19.73 8.25 2.71
CA GLU A 22 19.63 7.74 1.34
C GLU A 22 20.09 6.29 1.26
N SER A 23 19.41 5.50 0.42
CA SER A 23 19.72 4.10 0.22
C SER A 23 19.58 3.73 -1.25
N SER A 24 20.42 2.80 -1.71
CA SER A 24 20.35 2.24 -3.06
C SER A 24 20.48 0.72 -2.98
N LEU A 25 19.57 0.03 -3.67
CA LEU A 25 19.56 -1.42 -3.78
C LEU A 25 19.66 -1.81 -5.27
N PRO A 26 20.79 -2.39 -5.72
CA PRO A 26 20.91 -2.85 -7.09
C PRO A 26 20.01 -4.06 -7.34
N VAL A 27 19.31 -4.04 -8.46
CA VAL A 27 18.48 -5.17 -8.91
C VAL A 27 19.39 -6.33 -9.34
N THR A 28 18.96 -7.55 -9.01
CA THR A 28 19.56 -8.81 -9.42
C THR A 28 18.82 -9.43 -10.61
N PHE A 29 19.39 -10.49 -11.18
CA PHE A 29 18.72 -11.28 -12.22
C PHE A 29 17.36 -11.81 -11.76
N PHE A 30 17.21 -12.19 -10.48
CA PHE A 30 15.96 -12.69 -9.94
C PHE A 30 14.85 -11.63 -9.91
N ASP A 31 15.19 -10.35 -9.71
CA ASP A 31 14.17 -9.29 -9.70
C ASP A 31 13.75 -8.88 -11.12
N THR A 32 14.64 -9.05 -12.11
CA THR A 32 14.41 -8.58 -13.49
C THR A 32 13.25 -9.32 -14.16
N PHE A 33 13.01 -10.57 -13.75
CA PHE A 33 11.87 -11.36 -14.21
C PHE A 33 10.53 -10.67 -13.95
N TRP A 34 10.42 -9.94 -12.83
CA TRP A 34 9.16 -9.34 -12.38
C TRP A 34 8.79 -8.05 -13.11
N PHE A 35 9.71 -7.41 -13.84
CA PHE A 35 9.43 -6.13 -14.53
C PHE A 35 8.41 -6.25 -15.67
N LYS A 36 8.21 -7.45 -16.20
CA LYS A 36 7.20 -7.70 -17.26
C LYS A 36 5.85 -8.10 -16.70
N LEU A 37 5.74 -8.30 -15.40
CA LEU A 37 4.52 -8.71 -14.74
C LEU A 37 3.78 -7.48 -14.20
N PRO A 38 2.43 -7.52 -14.16
CA PRO A 38 1.66 -6.45 -13.54
C PRO A 38 1.97 -6.34 -12.04
N PRO A 39 1.68 -5.18 -11.41
CA PRO A 39 1.79 -5.03 -9.97
C PRO A 39 1.05 -6.13 -9.20
N VAL A 40 1.65 -6.59 -8.10
CA VAL A 40 1.02 -7.58 -7.23
C VAL A 40 0.01 -6.88 -6.32
N GLU A 41 -1.26 -7.25 -6.45
CA GLU A 41 -2.34 -6.73 -5.62
C GLU A 41 -2.80 -7.80 -4.63
N ARG A 42 -2.95 -7.43 -3.35
CA ARG A 42 -3.37 -8.34 -2.28
C ARG A 42 -4.40 -7.68 -1.39
N LEU A 43 -5.42 -8.44 -1.03
CA LEU A 43 -6.47 -8.03 -0.09
C LEU A 43 -6.37 -8.83 1.19
N PHE A 44 -6.52 -8.15 2.32
CA PHE A 44 -6.62 -8.75 3.64
C PHE A 44 -7.91 -8.25 4.28
N PHE A 45 -8.78 -9.18 4.66
CA PHE A 45 -10.06 -8.88 5.29
C PHE A 45 -10.00 -9.16 6.78
N TYR A 46 -10.39 -8.16 7.57
CA TYR A 46 -10.46 -8.25 9.03
C TYR A 46 -11.90 -8.00 9.46
N ASN A 47 -12.55 -9.02 10.04
CA ASN A 47 -13.85 -8.84 10.66
C ASN A 47 -13.66 -8.32 12.09
N LEU A 48 -13.85 -7.01 12.27
CA LEU A 48 -13.68 -6.33 13.54
C LEU A 48 -15.04 -6.06 14.17
N ASN A 49 -15.34 -6.77 15.26
CA ASN A 49 -16.54 -6.50 16.05
C ASN A 49 -16.44 -5.10 16.69
N ASN A 50 -17.49 -4.30 16.61
CA ASN A 50 -17.62 -2.97 17.25
C ASN A 50 -16.69 -1.87 16.72
N LEU A 51 -16.16 -1.98 15.49
CA LEU A 51 -15.44 -0.88 14.87
C LEU A 51 -16.41 0.25 14.51
N THR A 52 -16.19 1.45 15.04
CA THR A 52 -16.93 2.66 14.63
C THR A 52 -16.04 3.56 13.77
N PRO A 53 -16.60 4.36 12.84
CA PRO A 53 -15.81 5.32 12.05
C PRO A 53 -14.99 6.29 12.92
N ALA A 54 -15.55 6.71 14.05
CA ALA A 54 -14.86 7.56 15.02
C ALA A 54 -13.65 6.86 15.63
N TYR A 55 -13.80 5.63 16.13
CA TYR A 55 -12.70 4.85 16.70
C TYR A 55 -11.62 4.51 15.67
N PHE A 56 -12.03 4.15 14.44
CA PHE A 56 -11.10 3.92 13.34
C PHE A 56 -10.22 5.15 13.08
N SER A 57 -10.85 6.33 13.02
CA SER A 57 -10.16 7.56 12.66
C SER A 57 -9.27 8.10 13.78
N SER A 58 -9.69 7.99 15.05
CA SER A 58 -8.99 8.59 16.19
C SER A 58 -7.90 7.70 16.79
N ASP A 59 -8.04 6.38 16.73
CA ASP A 59 -7.13 5.43 17.40
C ASP A 59 -6.42 4.50 16.41
N LEU A 60 -7.18 3.78 15.57
CA LEU A 60 -6.60 2.74 14.72
C LEU A 60 -5.76 3.32 13.57
N LEU A 61 -6.29 4.30 12.83
CA LEU A 61 -5.62 4.88 11.68
C LEU A 61 -4.28 5.55 12.05
N PRO A 62 -4.17 6.35 13.12
CA PRO A 62 -2.87 6.88 13.56
C PRO A 62 -1.86 5.77 13.89
N LYS A 63 -2.29 4.70 14.59
CA LYS A 63 -1.43 3.55 14.90
C LYS A 63 -0.96 2.82 13.63
N LEU A 64 -1.83 2.65 12.64
CA LEU A 64 -1.48 2.06 11.35
C LEU A 64 -0.46 2.93 10.60
N LYS A 65 -0.67 4.24 10.52
CA LYS A 65 0.30 5.16 9.89
C LYS A 65 1.66 5.14 10.58
N GLN A 66 1.67 5.18 11.91
CA GLN A 66 2.89 5.17 12.70
C GLN A 66 3.65 3.85 12.57
N SER A 67 2.96 2.71 12.71
CA SER A 67 3.57 1.40 12.55
C SER A 67 4.13 1.20 11.14
N LEU A 68 3.39 1.63 10.10
CA LEU A 68 3.87 1.61 8.72
C LEU A 68 5.13 2.47 8.55
N SER A 69 5.14 3.71 9.06
CA SER A 69 6.31 4.58 9.04
C SER A 69 7.52 3.93 9.73
N LEU A 70 7.33 3.31 10.90
CA LEU A 70 8.36 2.55 11.61
C LEU A 70 8.89 1.39 10.77
N THR A 71 7.99 0.56 10.21
CA THR A 71 8.35 -0.58 9.35
C THR A 71 9.16 -0.13 8.14
N LEU A 72 8.81 0.99 7.50
CA LEU A 72 9.55 1.47 6.34
C LEU A 72 11.02 1.82 6.65
N ASN A 73 11.37 2.20 7.89
CA ASN A 73 12.79 2.38 8.26
C ASN A 73 13.59 1.07 8.12
N HIS A 74 12.96 -0.08 8.34
CA HIS A 74 13.60 -1.39 8.21
C HIS A 74 13.56 -1.92 6.76
N PHE A 75 12.61 -1.43 5.95
CA PHE A 75 12.38 -1.89 4.58
C PHE A 75 12.40 -0.71 3.59
N LEU A 76 13.48 0.09 3.63
CA LEU A 76 13.64 1.29 2.80
C LEU A 76 13.38 1.09 1.30
N PRO A 77 13.75 -0.04 0.66
CA PRO A 77 13.42 -0.25 -0.75
C PRO A 77 11.92 -0.14 -1.06
N LEU A 78 11.02 -0.41 -0.09
CA LEU A 78 9.57 -0.27 -0.28
C LEU A 78 9.11 1.19 -0.30
N ALA A 79 9.84 2.09 0.35
CA ALA A 79 9.59 3.53 0.31
C ALA A 79 10.28 4.21 -0.88
N GLY A 80 11.20 3.53 -1.54
CA GLY A 80 11.97 4.06 -2.67
C GLY A 80 11.29 3.86 -4.02
N ASN A 81 11.99 4.27 -5.07
CA ASN A 81 11.53 4.18 -6.46
C ASN A 81 12.49 3.34 -7.29
N LEU A 82 11.95 2.53 -8.20
CA LEU A 82 12.74 1.88 -9.24
C LEU A 82 13.22 2.94 -10.24
N ARG A 83 14.53 3.11 -10.38
CA ARG A 83 15.16 4.07 -11.29
C ARG A 83 16.02 3.34 -12.31
N TRP A 84 16.02 3.87 -13.53
CA TRP A 84 16.94 3.45 -14.58
C TRP A 84 17.43 4.69 -15.31
N THR A 85 18.60 5.19 -14.92
CA THR A 85 19.25 6.32 -15.58
C THR A 85 19.97 5.83 -16.84
N SER A 86 20.11 6.71 -17.84
CA SER A 86 20.82 6.37 -19.09
C SER A 86 22.26 5.91 -18.89
N ASN A 87 22.88 6.33 -17.78
CA ASN A 87 24.27 6.04 -17.46
C ASN A 87 24.41 4.76 -16.61
N ALA A 88 23.29 4.15 -16.18
CA ALA A 88 23.31 2.94 -15.38
C ALA A 88 23.15 1.70 -16.28
N PRO A 89 24.02 0.68 -16.14
CA PRO A 89 23.94 -0.55 -16.94
C PRO A 89 22.70 -1.39 -16.62
N LYS A 90 22.09 -1.17 -15.45
CA LYS A 90 20.87 -1.87 -14.99
C LYS A 90 20.07 -0.98 -14.04
N PRO A 91 18.77 -1.22 -13.87
CA PRO A 91 17.95 -0.49 -12.90
C PRO A 91 18.35 -0.81 -11.46
N PHE A 92 17.95 0.07 -10.55
CA PHE A 92 18.16 -0.05 -9.12
C PHE A 92 17.01 0.62 -8.37
N ILE A 93 16.76 0.21 -7.14
CA ILE A 93 15.79 0.88 -6.26
C ILE A 93 16.55 1.93 -5.48
N SER A 94 16.05 3.17 -5.48
CA SER A 94 16.66 4.29 -4.78
C SER A 94 15.65 4.93 -3.84
N TYR A 95 16.06 5.09 -2.59
CA TYR A 95 15.33 5.83 -1.57
C TYR A 95 16.08 7.12 -1.23
N THR A 96 15.33 8.21 -1.15
CA THR A 96 15.74 9.53 -0.64
C THR A 96 14.80 9.97 0.48
N PRO A 97 15.21 10.88 1.39
CA PRO A 97 14.36 11.37 2.48
C PRO A 97 13.02 11.99 2.04
N ASN A 98 12.90 12.37 0.76
CA ASN A 98 11.67 12.89 0.19
C ASN A 98 10.69 11.80 -0.27
N ASP A 99 11.16 10.57 -0.42
CA ASP A 99 10.36 9.43 -0.85
C ASP A 99 9.52 8.85 0.30
N GLY A 100 8.49 8.11 -0.07
CA GLY A 100 7.52 7.50 0.83
C GLY A 100 6.43 6.81 0.01
N ILE A 101 5.53 6.13 0.72
CA ILE A 101 4.42 5.41 0.08
C ILE A 101 3.12 6.19 0.19
N SER A 102 2.24 6.03 -0.79
CA SER A 102 0.88 6.54 -0.72
C SER A 102 0.01 5.58 0.09
N LEU A 103 -0.63 6.09 1.14
CA LEU A 103 -1.67 5.40 1.89
C LEU A 103 -3.00 6.09 1.60
N THR A 104 -3.94 5.36 1.01
CA THR A 104 -5.31 5.84 0.80
C THR A 104 -6.25 5.14 1.79
N VAL A 105 -7.04 5.94 2.49
CA VAL A 105 -8.10 5.51 3.38
C VAL A 105 -9.42 5.76 2.68
N ALA A 106 -10.24 4.73 2.56
CA ALA A 106 -11.54 4.82 1.93
C ALA A 106 -12.59 4.04 2.74
N GLU A 107 -13.83 4.48 2.60
CA GLU A 107 -15.02 3.87 3.20
C GLU A 107 -15.95 3.40 2.09
N SER A 108 -16.63 2.28 2.33
CA SER A 108 -17.64 1.75 1.41
C SER A 108 -18.78 1.09 2.19
N ASP A 109 -19.98 1.15 1.62
CA ASP A 109 -21.18 0.46 2.08
C ASP A 109 -21.30 -0.98 1.54
N ALA A 110 -20.25 -1.49 0.91
CA ALA A 110 -20.21 -2.85 0.39
C ALA A 110 -20.41 -3.92 1.49
N ASP A 111 -21.15 -4.97 1.15
CA ASP A 111 -21.37 -6.11 2.04
C ASP A 111 -20.07 -6.91 2.25
N PHE A 112 -19.55 -6.87 3.49
CA PHE A 112 -18.32 -7.58 3.88
C PHE A 112 -18.39 -9.09 3.63
N HIS A 113 -19.52 -9.74 3.93
CA HIS A 113 -19.67 -11.18 3.74
C HIS A 113 -19.71 -11.55 2.26
N ARG A 114 -20.24 -10.67 1.42
CA ARG A 114 -20.17 -10.82 -0.02
C ARG A 114 -18.74 -10.63 -0.55
N LEU A 115 -17.99 -9.66 -0.04
CA LEU A 115 -16.59 -9.41 -0.46
C LEU A 115 -15.62 -10.51 -0.03
N THR A 116 -15.89 -11.15 1.10
CA THR A 116 -15.05 -12.23 1.65
C THR A 116 -15.50 -13.63 1.25
N GLY A 117 -16.71 -13.76 0.70
CA GLY A 117 -17.28 -15.02 0.26
C GLY A 117 -16.62 -15.57 -1.00
N ASN A 118 -16.78 -16.87 -1.23
CA ASN A 118 -16.32 -17.56 -2.44
C ASN A 118 -17.43 -17.70 -3.50
N GLY A 119 -18.50 -16.90 -3.39
CA GLY A 119 -19.60 -16.91 -4.35
C GLY A 119 -19.17 -16.39 -5.72
N VAL A 120 -19.77 -16.93 -6.78
CA VAL A 120 -19.55 -16.40 -8.14
C VAL A 120 -20.40 -15.15 -8.31
N TYR A 121 -19.75 -13.99 -8.38
CA TYR A 121 -20.41 -12.71 -8.63
C TYR A 121 -20.03 -12.20 -10.03
N LYS A 122 -20.98 -11.62 -10.76
CA LYS A 122 -20.66 -10.92 -12.02
C LYS A 122 -19.73 -9.76 -11.71
N ALA A 123 -18.64 -9.66 -12.46
CA ALA A 123 -17.86 -8.42 -12.54
C ALA A 123 -18.78 -7.30 -13.06
N ILE A 124 -18.77 -6.16 -12.39
CA ILE A 124 -19.52 -4.95 -12.75
C ILE A 124 -18.68 -4.17 -13.77
#